data_AF-A0A8S1VJP7-F1
#
_entry.id   AF-A0A8S1VJP7-F1
#
_cell.length_a   1.000
_cell.length_b   1.000
_cell.length_c   1.000
_cell.angle_alpha   90.00
_cell.angle_beta   90.00
_cell.angle_gamma   90.00
#
_symmetry.space_group_name_H-M   'P 1'
#
loop_
_entity.id
_entity.type
_entity.pdbx_description
1 polymer ?
#
loop_
_entity_poly.entity_id
_entity_poly.type
_entity_poly.pdbx_seq_one_letter_code
_entity_poly.pdbx_strand_id
1 'polypeptide(L)'
;MSQFQRPTSSRKGTNTLPIQSGDLEEYIQILYDHQKSCEKAGKYLEADQAKKRLAELKKELDLKNKGDVKDRHCSEKQDIEKAHLEEFNQFNQFWDQKMVEFDNEAQKVKEQTLQRHEEELRQFSEELENSLPVKPKDSAELLALRKTEEQLARQENYLEAHVIQSRIQAQERDEYEKWTSCRQQKIRNLITQLRQKQINELNALTQRILSGQEEQRKIRSQELEKLLQKYQNVRKELESQQTQEITRLDKTNKTQSIMQQSRMNQSRMQSSQAKDENQYIR
;
A
#
# COMPACT_ATOMS: atom_id res chain seq x y z
N MET A 1 8.73 98.50 18.37
CA MET A 1 9.47 98.03 19.56
C MET A 1 10.18 96.74 19.20
N SER A 2 11.46 96.63 19.61
CA SER A 2 12.37 95.47 19.71
C SER A 2 12.01 94.15 19.03
N GLN A 3 12.81 93.70 18.06
CA GLN A 3 14.01 92.84 18.21
C GLN A 3 13.68 91.34 18.44
N PHE A 4 13.98 90.48 17.46
CA PHE A 4 15.19 89.65 17.45
C PHE A 4 15.17 88.71 16.24
N GLN A 5 16.19 88.80 15.39
CA GLN A 5 16.56 87.74 14.46
C GLN A 5 17.21 86.58 15.24
N ARG A 6 16.86 85.33 14.88
CA ARG A 6 17.79 84.19 14.90
C ARG A 6 17.53 83.29 13.68
N PRO A 7 18.57 82.60 13.19
CA PRO A 7 18.73 82.28 11.79
C PRO A 7 18.03 80.97 11.41
N THR A 8 17.50 80.97 10.19
CA THR A 8 17.14 79.79 9.43
C THR A 8 18.38 78.91 9.21
N SER A 9 18.47 77.77 9.89
CA SER A 9 19.31 76.66 9.44
C SER A 9 18.41 75.55 8.91
N SER A 10 18.13 75.68 7.61
CA SER A 10 17.63 74.59 6.79
C SER A 10 18.74 73.56 6.61
N ARG A 11 18.56 72.38 7.20
CA ARG A 11 19.06 71.13 6.63
C ARG A 11 17.94 70.10 6.67
N LYS A 12 16.97 70.29 5.78
CA LYS A 12 16.24 69.15 5.22
C LYS A 12 17.27 68.37 4.40
N GLY A 13 17.76 67.26 4.94
CA GLY A 13 18.30 66.20 4.10
C GLY A 13 17.15 65.69 3.25
N THR A 14 16.95 66.29 2.09
CA THR A 14 16.03 65.82 1.07
C THR A 14 16.47 64.41 0.69
N ASN A 15 15.67 63.42 1.06
CA ASN A 15 15.83 62.07 0.56
C ASN A 15 15.48 62.13 -0.94
N THR A 16 16.49 62.24 -1.81
CA THR A 16 16.35 62.41 -3.28
C THR A 16 16.26 61.09 -4.03
N LEU A 17 16.04 59.98 -3.32
CA LEU A 17 15.83 58.68 -3.92
C LEU A 17 14.45 58.61 -4.60
N PRO A 18 14.33 57.94 -5.77
CA PRO A 18 13.05 57.61 -6.40
C PRO A 18 12.10 56.95 -5.39
N ILE A 19 10.82 57.31 -5.43
CA ILE A 19 9.79 56.71 -4.58
C ILE A 19 9.62 55.23 -4.97
N GLN A 20 9.57 54.32 -3.98
CA GLN A 20 9.24 52.92 -4.22
C GLN A 20 7.92 52.80 -4.98
N SER A 21 8.02 52.35 -6.23
CA SER A 21 6.92 52.18 -7.17
C SER A 21 7.15 50.84 -7.88
N GLY A 22 6.14 49.96 -7.93
CA GLY A 22 6.24 48.66 -8.60
C GLY A 22 6.84 47.53 -7.75
N ASP A 23 7.07 46.37 -8.37
CA ASP A 23 7.68 45.19 -7.72
C ASP A 23 9.18 45.45 -7.44
N LEU A 24 9.78 44.67 -6.54
CA LEU A 24 11.14 44.91 -6.01
C LEU A 24 12.19 44.97 -7.13
N GLU A 25 12.01 44.21 -8.20
CA GLU A 25 12.86 44.19 -9.39
C GLU A 25 12.70 45.42 -10.27
N GLU A 26 11.48 45.92 -10.44
CA GLU A 26 11.19 47.16 -11.15
C GLU A 26 11.80 48.36 -10.42
N TYR A 27 11.70 48.37 -9.08
CA TYR A 27 12.31 49.40 -8.26
C TYR A 27 13.85 49.35 -8.26
N ILE A 28 14.46 48.15 -8.30
CA ILE A 28 15.90 47.98 -8.50
C ILE A 28 16.34 48.56 -9.85
N GLN A 29 15.55 48.36 -10.91
CA GLN A 29 15.85 48.90 -12.23
C GLN A 29 15.75 50.44 -12.25
N ILE A 30 14.69 51.01 -11.67
CA ILE A 30 14.50 52.46 -11.55
C ILE A 30 15.66 53.11 -10.76
N LEU A 31 16.08 52.49 -9.65
CA LEU A 31 17.22 52.97 -8.86
C LEU A 31 18.56 52.85 -9.59
N TYR A 32 18.73 51.84 -10.44
CA TYR A 32 19.91 51.68 -11.27
C TYR A 32 20.00 52.77 -12.34
N ASP A 33 18.88 53.09 -12.99
CA ASP A 33 18.82 54.14 -14.00
C ASP A 33 18.97 55.54 -13.38
N HIS A 34 18.45 55.74 -12.15
CA HIS A 34 18.69 56.93 -11.36
C HIS A 34 20.17 57.07 -10.95
N GLN A 35 20.82 56.00 -10.49
CA GLN A 35 22.25 56.00 -10.20
C GLN A 35 23.06 56.43 -11.43
N LYS A 36 22.77 55.85 -12.61
CA LYS A 36 23.45 56.17 -13.86
C LYS A 36 23.23 57.62 -14.30
N SER A 37 22.04 58.15 -14.05
CA SER A 37 21.70 59.55 -14.33
C SER A 37 22.45 60.51 -13.40
N CYS A 38 22.56 60.20 -12.10
CA CYS A 38 23.32 60.98 -11.13
C CYS A 38 24.83 60.93 -11.39
N GLU A 39 25.37 59.78 -11.84
CA GLU A 39 26.77 59.65 -12.29
C GLU A 39 27.07 60.58 -13.48
N LYS A 40 26.19 60.60 -14.49
CA LYS A 40 26.33 61.49 -15.67
C LYS A 40 26.21 62.97 -15.32
N ALA A 41 25.39 63.32 -14.33
CA ALA A 41 25.16 64.68 -13.88
C ALA A 41 26.19 65.19 -12.85
N GLY A 42 27.19 64.38 -12.47
CA GLY A 42 28.21 64.74 -11.48
C GLY A 42 27.73 64.76 -10.02
N LYS A 43 26.53 64.23 -9.74
CA LYS A 43 25.92 64.18 -8.41
C LYS A 43 26.34 62.91 -7.66
N TYR A 44 27.63 62.82 -7.32
CA TYR A 44 28.22 61.59 -6.76
C TYR A 44 27.66 61.17 -5.40
N LEU A 45 27.23 62.12 -4.56
CA LEU A 45 26.60 61.80 -3.26
C LEU A 45 25.26 61.07 -3.45
N GLU A 46 24.44 61.48 -4.42
CA GLU A 46 23.17 60.83 -4.73
C GLU A 46 23.40 59.46 -5.40
N ALA A 47 24.42 59.35 -6.26
CA ALA A 47 24.82 58.08 -6.85
C ALA A 47 25.33 57.06 -5.79
N ASP A 48 26.07 57.51 -4.77
CA ASP A 48 26.51 56.63 -3.66
C ASP A 48 25.34 56.17 -2.79
N GLN A 49 24.37 57.05 -2.54
CA GLN A 49 23.13 56.69 -1.83
C GLN A 49 22.29 55.67 -2.63
N ALA A 50 22.11 55.90 -3.94
CA ALA A 50 21.43 54.95 -4.81
C ALA A 50 22.16 53.60 -4.88
N LYS A 51 23.50 53.61 -4.93
CA LYS A 51 24.34 52.38 -4.91
C LYS A 51 24.18 51.57 -3.62
N LYS A 52 24.17 52.24 -2.45
CA LYS A 52 23.94 51.58 -1.16
C LYS A 52 22.54 50.97 -1.10
N ARG A 53 21.52 51.73 -1.52
CA ARG A 53 20.14 51.26 -1.54
C ARG A 53 19.94 50.09 -2.50
N LEU A 54 20.58 50.10 -3.67
CA LEU A 54 20.60 48.98 -4.61
C LEU A 54 21.21 47.72 -4.01
N ALA A 55 22.28 47.84 -3.23
CA ALA A 55 22.91 46.69 -2.58
C ALA A 55 21.98 46.05 -1.53
N GLU A 56 21.26 46.87 -0.76
CA GLU A 56 20.26 46.41 0.20
C GLU A 56 19.10 45.70 -0.49
N LEU A 57 18.49 46.32 -1.50
CA LEU A 57 17.33 45.76 -2.21
C LEU A 57 17.67 44.48 -2.96
N LYS A 58 18.88 44.38 -3.53
CA LYS A 58 19.33 43.13 -4.16
C LYS A 58 19.50 42.01 -3.15
N LYS A 59 19.96 42.32 -1.93
CA LYS A 59 20.05 41.34 -0.84
C LYS A 59 18.66 40.91 -0.37
N GLU A 60 17.71 41.84 -0.28
CA GLU A 60 16.32 41.56 0.05
C GLU A 60 15.65 40.68 -1.02
N LEU A 61 15.88 40.98 -2.30
CA LEU A 61 15.43 40.17 -3.42
C LEU A 61 16.03 38.74 -3.40
N ASP A 62 17.34 38.60 -3.12
CA ASP A 62 18.00 37.29 -2.98
C ASP A 62 17.35 36.46 -1.86
N LEU A 63 17.06 37.08 -0.72
CA LEU A 63 16.39 36.42 0.41
C LEU A 63 14.95 36.01 0.05
N LYS A 64 14.20 36.90 -0.61
CA LYS A 64 12.84 36.60 -1.08
C LYS A 64 12.85 35.42 -2.06
N ASN A 65 13.69 35.48 -3.09
CA ASN A 65 13.79 34.42 -4.10
C ASN A 65 14.19 33.06 -3.49
N LYS A 66 15.11 33.04 -2.51
CA LYS A 66 15.45 31.82 -1.77
C LYS A 66 14.28 31.31 -0.91
N GLY A 67 13.52 32.21 -0.30
CA GLY A 67 12.30 31.90 0.44
C GLY A 67 11.26 31.23 -0.45
N ASP A 68 10.93 31.86 -1.58
CA ASP A 68 9.94 31.37 -2.54
C ASP A 68 10.30 29.98 -3.10
N VAL A 69 11.59 29.76 -3.39
CA VAL A 69 12.10 28.45 -3.83
C VAL A 69 11.92 27.42 -2.73
N LYS A 70 12.26 27.75 -1.49
CA LYS A 70 12.13 26.83 -0.35
C LYS A 70 10.68 26.47 -0.08
N ASP A 71 9.78 27.44 -0.14
CA ASP A 71 8.35 27.24 0.13
C ASP A 71 7.73 26.35 -0.96
N ARG A 72 8.07 26.59 -2.22
CA ARG A 72 7.69 25.72 -3.34
C ARG A 72 8.24 24.30 -3.18
N HIS A 73 9.52 24.14 -2.83
CA HIS A 73 10.12 22.82 -2.58
C HIS A 73 9.42 22.07 -1.44
N CYS A 74 8.96 22.79 -0.42
CA CYS A 74 8.17 22.23 0.68
C CYS A 74 6.79 21.78 0.20
N SER A 75 6.10 22.59 -0.59
CA SER A 75 4.80 22.25 -1.17
C SER A 75 4.88 21.00 -2.04
N GLU A 76 5.85 20.95 -2.96
CA GLU A 76 6.06 19.80 -3.85
C GLU A 76 6.28 18.50 -3.06
N LYS A 77 7.05 18.54 -1.97
CA LYS A 77 7.26 17.39 -1.09
C LYS A 77 5.96 16.95 -0.43
N GLN A 78 5.20 17.90 0.12
CA GLN A 78 3.92 17.60 0.75
C GLN A 78 2.93 16.99 -0.24
N ASP A 79 2.89 17.47 -1.47
CA ASP A 79 1.97 16.98 -2.49
C ASP A 79 2.33 15.54 -2.91
N ILE A 80 3.62 15.22 -3.04
CA ILE A 80 4.08 13.84 -3.27
C ILE A 80 3.75 12.94 -2.09
N GLU A 81 3.95 13.41 -0.85
CA GLU A 81 3.63 12.63 0.35
C GLU A 81 2.13 12.35 0.45
N LYS A 82 1.27 13.34 0.19
CA LYS A 82 -0.19 13.18 0.16
C LYS A 82 -0.61 12.19 -0.92
N ALA A 83 -0.11 12.34 -2.14
CA ALA A 83 -0.41 11.44 -3.24
C ALA A 83 0.03 10.00 -2.94
N HIS A 84 1.23 9.82 -2.36
CA HIS A 84 1.71 8.49 -1.96
C HIS A 84 0.86 7.88 -0.83
N LEU A 85 0.47 8.67 0.17
CA LEU A 85 -0.38 8.21 1.26
C LEU A 85 -1.75 7.77 0.73
N GLU A 86 -2.31 8.50 -0.22
CA GLU A 86 -3.56 8.12 -0.88
C GLU A 86 -3.41 6.82 -1.68
N GLU A 87 -2.37 6.68 -2.53
CA GLU A 87 -2.07 5.43 -3.24
C GLU A 87 -1.89 4.26 -2.26
N PHE A 88 -1.20 4.48 -1.14
CA PHE A 88 -0.97 3.47 -0.10
C PHE A 88 -2.27 3.04 0.60
N ASN A 89 -3.15 3.99 0.90
CA ASN A 89 -4.45 3.70 1.51
C ASN A 89 -5.35 2.91 0.54
N GLN A 90 -5.41 3.33 -0.73
CA GLN A 90 -6.15 2.62 -1.77
C GLN A 90 -5.60 1.20 -1.98
N PHE A 91 -4.27 1.04 -1.98
CA PHE A 91 -3.61 -0.25 -2.06
C PHE A 91 -4.03 -1.17 -0.91
N ASN A 92 -3.99 -0.69 0.34
CA ASN A 92 -4.39 -1.49 1.49
C ASN A 92 -5.88 -1.84 1.44
N GLN A 93 -6.75 -0.88 1.13
CA GLN A 93 -8.18 -1.13 1.03
C GLN A 93 -8.50 -2.19 -0.03
N PHE A 94 -7.89 -2.09 -1.21
CA PHE A 94 -8.04 -3.07 -2.28
C PHE A 94 -7.60 -4.47 -1.82
N TRP A 95 -6.43 -4.57 -1.20
CA TRP A 95 -5.90 -5.85 -0.76
C TRP A 95 -6.67 -6.47 0.41
N ASP A 96 -7.11 -5.65 1.36
CA ASP A 96 -7.94 -6.09 2.47
C ASP A 96 -9.28 -6.63 1.96
N GLN A 97 -9.93 -5.91 1.03
CA GLN A 97 -11.15 -6.38 0.37
C GLN A 97 -10.92 -7.69 -0.39
N LYS A 98 -9.87 -7.75 -1.22
CA LYS A 98 -9.53 -8.93 -2.02
C LYS A 98 -9.26 -10.17 -1.16
N MET A 99 -8.61 -9.99 0.00
CA MET A 99 -8.35 -11.09 0.94
C MET A 99 -9.65 -11.57 1.60
N VAL A 100 -10.53 -10.64 2.02
CA VAL A 100 -11.83 -10.98 2.59
C VAL A 100 -12.71 -11.72 1.57
N GLU A 101 -12.73 -11.27 0.31
CA GLU A 101 -13.47 -11.94 -0.77
C GLU A 101 -12.96 -13.36 -1.01
N PHE A 102 -11.63 -13.55 -1.03
CA PHE A 102 -11.03 -14.87 -1.16
C PHE A 102 -11.42 -15.79 0.00
N ASP A 103 -11.35 -15.30 1.24
CA ASP A 103 -11.69 -16.09 2.43
C ASP A 103 -13.18 -16.47 2.46
N ASN A 104 -14.06 -15.55 2.06
CA ASN A 104 -15.50 -15.80 1.96
C ASN A 104 -15.80 -16.88 0.91
N GLU A 105 -15.21 -16.79 -0.27
CA GLU A 105 -15.43 -17.78 -1.33
C GLU A 105 -14.83 -19.14 -0.94
N ALA A 106 -13.64 -19.16 -0.33
CA ALA A 106 -13.02 -20.36 0.20
C ALA A 106 -13.90 -21.06 1.25
N GLN A 107 -14.50 -20.29 2.16
CA GLN A 107 -15.41 -20.80 3.17
C GLN A 107 -16.70 -21.35 2.56
N LYS A 108 -17.26 -20.67 1.57
CA LYS A 108 -18.43 -21.13 0.83
C LYS A 108 -18.17 -22.45 0.10
N VAL A 109 -17.04 -22.59 -0.58
CA VAL A 109 -16.65 -23.84 -1.24
C VAL A 109 -16.49 -24.98 -0.22
N LYS A 110 -15.90 -24.69 0.94
CA LYS A 110 -15.77 -25.67 2.03
C LYS A 110 -17.15 -26.11 2.56
N GLU A 111 -18.06 -25.17 2.79
CA GLU A 111 -19.42 -25.47 3.26
C GLU A 111 -20.21 -26.30 2.24
N GLN A 112 -20.15 -25.94 0.96
CA GLN A 112 -20.78 -26.72 -0.11
C GLN A 112 -20.22 -28.15 -0.19
N THR A 113 -18.91 -28.32 0.03
CA THR A 113 -18.28 -29.64 0.07
C THR A 113 -18.81 -30.46 1.24
N LEU A 114 -18.92 -29.87 2.43
CA LEU A 114 -19.47 -30.53 3.62
C LEU A 114 -20.94 -30.93 3.43
N GLN A 115 -21.77 -30.04 2.87
CA GLN A 115 -23.17 -30.34 2.56
C GLN A 115 -23.28 -31.51 1.57
N ARG A 116 -22.44 -31.52 0.53
CA ARG A 116 -22.37 -32.64 -0.42
C ARG A 116 -21.96 -33.94 0.26
N HIS A 117 -20.97 -33.90 1.16
CA HIS A 117 -20.53 -35.07 1.91
C HIS A 117 -21.61 -35.64 2.82
N GLU A 118 -22.41 -34.77 3.46
CA GLU A 118 -23.54 -35.18 4.30
C GLU A 118 -24.63 -35.86 3.47
N GLU A 119 -24.99 -35.27 2.33
CA GLU A 119 -25.98 -35.85 1.41
C GLU A 119 -25.51 -37.20 0.85
N GLU A 120 -24.25 -37.28 0.42
CA GLU A 120 -23.63 -38.52 -0.07
C GLU A 120 -23.64 -39.60 1.01
N LEU A 121 -23.32 -39.25 2.26
CA LEU A 121 -23.35 -40.19 3.38
C LEU A 121 -24.76 -40.71 3.64
N ARG A 122 -25.77 -39.83 3.57
CA ARG A 122 -27.18 -40.18 3.75
C ARG A 122 -27.64 -41.16 2.67
N GLN A 123 -27.44 -40.80 1.39
CA GLN A 123 -27.83 -41.63 0.25
C GLN A 123 -27.11 -42.99 0.27
N PHE A 124 -25.81 -42.99 0.56
CA PHE A 124 -25.02 -44.22 0.62
C PHE A 124 -25.46 -45.13 1.78
N SER A 125 -25.83 -44.55 2.93
CA SER A 125 -26.35 -45.34 4.05
C SER A 125 -27.68 -46.01 3.71
N GLU A 126 -28.59 -45.27 3.07
CA GLU A 126 -29.87 -45.81 2.60
C GLU A 126 -29.67 -46.90 1.53
N GLU A 127 -28.76 -46.70 0.58
CA GLU A 127 -28.40 -47.69 -0.43
C GLU A 127 -27.84 -48.97 0.20
N LEU A 128 -26.96 -48.86 1.20
CA LEU A 128 -26.41 -50.01 1.92
C LEU A 128 -27.49 -50.76 2.72
N GLU A 129 -28.46 -50.05 3.30
CA GLU A 129 -29.57 -50.66 4.00
C GLU A 129 -30.51 -51.43 3.06
N ASN A 130 -30.79 -50.87 1.88
CA ASN A 130 -31.69 -51.46 0.90
C ASN A 130 -31.06 -52.60 0.08
N SER A 131 -29.76 -52.52 -0.21
CA SER A 131 -29.07 -53.49 -1.08
C SER A 131 -28.61 -54.77 -0.34
N LEU A 132 -28.38 -54.71 0.97
CA LEU A 132 -27.90 -55.85 1.73
C LEU A 132 -29.05 -56.70 2.29
N PRO A 133 -29.10 -58.02 1.97
CA PRO A 133 -30.19 -58.88 2.40
C PRO A 133 -30.42 -58.85 3.91
N VAL A 134 -31.68 -58.65 4.31
CA VAL A 134 -32.06 -58.52 5.73
C VAL A 134 -32.05 -59.88 6.44
N LYS A 135 -32.38 -60.96 5.72
CA LYS A 135 -32.38 -62.32 6.25
C LYS A 135 -31.28 -63.17 5.62
N PRO A 136 -30.60 -64.03 6.41
CA PRO A 136 -29.71 -65.04 5.87
C PRO A 136 -30.50 -66.08 5.08
N LYS A 137 -29.81 -66.80 4.19
CA LYS A 137 -30.35 -68.01 3.58
C LYS A 137 -30.26 -69.16 4.59
N ASP A 138 -31.27 -70.02 4.63
CA ASP A 138 -31.27 -71.21 5.49
C ASP A 138 -30.03 -72.06 5.22
N SER A 139 -29.34 -72.45 6.29
CA SER A 139 -28.21 -73.37 6.16
C SER A 139 -28.68 -74.78 5.80
N ALA A 140 -27.79 -75.58 5.21
CA ALA A 140 -28.08 -76.98 4.87
C ALA A 140 -28.45 -77.82 6.11
N GLU A 141 -27.87 -77.51 7.27
CA GLU A 141 -28.23 -78.15 8.55
C GLU A 141 -29.65 -77.78 8.97
N LEU A 142 -30.04 -76.51 8.83
CA LEU A 142 -31.38 -76.03 9.18
C LEU A 142 -32.46 -76.65 8.29
N LEU A 143 -32.16 -76.78 6.98
CA LEU A 143 -33.02 -77.49 6.03
C LEU A 143 -33.14 -78.99 6.37
N ALA A 144 -32.05 -79.63 6.81
CA ALA A 144 -32.06 -81.03 7.21
C ALA A 144 -32.86 -81.26 8.51
N LEU A 145 -32.74 -80.35 9.49
CA LEU A 145 -33.52 -80.38 10.72
C LEU A 145 -35.02 -80.20 10.43
N ARG A 146 -35.41 -79.24 9.58
CA ARG A 146 -36.82 -79.05 9.16
C ARG A 146 -37.38 -80.30 8.47
N LYS A 147 -36.60 -80.95 7.59
CA LYS A 147 -37.01 -82.21 6.96
C LYS A 147 -37.18 -83.34 7.98
N THR A 148 -36.32 -83.38 8.99
CA THR A 148 -36.37 -84.39 10.07
C THR A 148 -37.58 -84.15 10.97
N GLU A 149 -37.86 -82.91 11.35
CA GLU A 149 -39.07 -82.51 12.09
C GLU A 149 -40.34 -82.93 11.33
N GLU A 150 -40.43 -82.61 10.03
CA GLU A 150 -41.58 -82.97 9.19
C GLU A 150 -41.76 -84.49 9.14
N GLN A 151 -40.67 -85.26 9.01
CA GLN A 151 -40.73 -86.71 9.01
C GLN A 151 -41.21 -87.29 10.35
N LEU A 152 -40.71 -86.76 11.48
CA LEU A 152 -41.14 -87.20 12.82
C LEU A 152 -42.61 -86.85 13.09
N ALA A 153 -43.07 -85.68 12.63
CA ALA A 153 -44.47 -85.28 12.72
C ALA A 153 -45.39 -86.20 11.90
N ARG A 154 -44.98 -86.59 10.68
CA ARG A 154 -45.71 -87.57 9.86
C ARG A 154 -45.76 -88.97 10.47
N GLN A 155 -44.77 -89.32 11.29
CA GLN A 155 -44.72 -90.56 12.05
C GLN A 155 -45.47 -90.49 13.40
N GLU A 156 -46.16 -89.36 13.67
CA GLU A 156 -46.87 -89.08 14.93
C GLU A 156 -45.96 -89.07 16.18
N ASN A 157 -44.64 -88.95 16.00
CA ASN A 157 -43.69 -88.85 17.11
C ASN A 157 -43.51 -87.40 17.55
N TYR A 158 -44.56 -86.86 18.19
CA TYR A 158 -44.64 -85.44 18.53
C TYR A 158 -43.62 -84.96 19.56
N LEU A 159 -43.22 -85.82 20.50
CA LEU A 159 -42.22 -85.47 21.51
C LEU A 159 -40.85 -85.21 20.88
N GLU A 160 -40.40 -86.11 20.00
CA GLU A 160 -39.15 -85.93 19.26
C GLU A 160 -39.24 -84.77 18.27
N ALA A 161 -40.37 -84.61 17.57
CA ALA A 161 -40.59 -83.48 16.68
C ALA A 161 -40.47 -82.13 17.42
N HIS A 162 -41.04 -81.99 18.62
CA HIS A 162 -40.92 -80.78 19.44
C HIS A 162 -39.48 -80.49 19.88
N VAL A 163 -38.70 -81.53 20.19
CA VAL A 163 -37.27 -81.37 20.49
C VAL A 163 -36.51 -80.85 19.28
N ILE A 164 -36.76 -81.41 18.09
CA ILE A 164 -36.15 -80.91 16.84
C ILE A 164 -36.61 -79.48 16.52
N GLN A 165 -37.89 -79.15 16.73
CA GLN A 165 -38.42 -77.80 16.55
C GLN A 165 -37.69 -76.78 17.46
N SER A 166 -37.49 -77.13 18.74
CA SER A 166 -36.74 -76.29 19.67
C SER A 166 -35.29 -76.07 19.21
N ARG A 167 -34.68 -77.11 18.62
CA ARG A 167 -33.33 -77.01 18.03
C ARG A 167 -33.30 -76.13 16.78
N ILE A 168 -34.29 -76.24 15.89
CA ILE A 168 -34.45 -75.36 14.72
C ILE A 168 -34.53 -73.91 15.17
N GLN A 169 -35.42 -73.58 16.11
CA GLN A 169 -35.57 -72.21 16.61
C GLN A 169 -34.28 -71.66 17.23
N ALA A 170 -33.54 -72.48 17.98
CA ALA A 170 -32.26 -72.09 18.55
C ALA A 170 -31.22 -71.79 17.45
N GLN A 171 -31.15 -72.64 16.42
CA GLN A 171 -30.22 -72.47 15.31
C GLN A 171 -30.59 -71.27 14.42
N GLU A 172 -31.89 -71.06 14.14
CA GLU A 172 -32.38 -69.89 13.40
C GLU A 172 -32.01 -68.58 14.11
N ARG A 173 -32.14 -68.53 15.44
CA ARG A 173 -31.72 -67.36 16.23
C ARG A 173 -30.22 -67.10 16.11
N ASP A 174 -29.38 -68.12 16.28
CA ASP A 174 -27.92 -67.98 16.19
C ASP A 174 -27.44 -67.58 14.78
N GLU A 175 -27.99 -68.22 13.73
CA GLU A 175 -27.69 -67.85 12.34
C GLU A 175 -28.15 -66.41 12.02
N TYR A 176 -29.33 -66.01 12.50
CA TYR A 176 -29.85 -64.65 12.32
C TYR A 176 -29.01 -63.59 13.04
N GLU A 177 -28.58 -63.84 14.27
CA GLU A 177 -27.71 -62.93 15.04
C GLU A 177 -26.34 -62.77 14.37
N LYS A 178 -25.71 -63.89 13.97
CA LYS A 178 -24.43 -63.88 13.24
C LYS A 178 -24.54 -63.12 11.92
N TRP A 179 -25.60 -63.38 11.15
CA TRP A 179 -25.86 -62.67 9.89
C TRP A 179 -26.02 -61.17 10.11
N THR A 180 -26.85 -60.79 11.07
CA THR A 180 -27.12 -59.39 11.40
C THR A 180 -25.85 -58.66 11.83
N SER A 181 -25.03 -59.28 12.69
CA SER A 181 -23.74 -58.75 13.12
C SER A 181 -22.77 -58.57 11.95
N CYS A 182 -22.64 -59.59 11.08
CA CYS A 182 -21.78 -59.52 9.90
C CYS A 182 -22.24 -58.42 8.91
N ARG A 183 -23.56 -58.34 8.66
CA ARG A 183 -24.17 -57.30 7.82
C ARG A 183 -23.87 -55.91 8.36
N GLN A 184 -24.11 -55.68 9.65
CA GLN A 184 -23.82 -54.39 10.30
C GLN A 184 -22.32 -54.06 10.25
N GLN A 185 -21.43 -55.03 10.45
CA GLN A 185 -19.99 -54.81 10.31
C GLN A 185 -19.62 -54.38 8.89
N LYS A 186 -20.20 -55.02 7.87
CA LYS A 186 -19.98 -54.66 6.46
C LYS A 186 -20.43 -53.23 6.17
N ILE A 187 -21.62 -52.84 6.63
CA ILE A 187 -22.13 -51.48 6.50
C ILE A 187 -21.17 -50.48 7.17
N ARG A 188 -20.78 -50.74 8.42
CA ARG A 188 -19.84 -49.87 9.16
C ARG A 188 -18.52 -49.70 8.41
N ASN A 189 -17.93 -50.78 7.91
CA ASN A 189 -16.67 -50.72 7.18
C ASN A 189 -16.78 -49.87 5.90
N LEU A 190 -17.88 -49.99 5.15
CA LEU A 190 -18.10 -49.22 3.93
C LEU A 190 -18.32 -47.73 4.24
N ILE A 191 -19.08 -47.41 5.28
CA ILE A 191 -19.26 -46.04 5.77
C ILE A 191 -17.91 -45.43 6.22
N THR A 192 -17.10 -46.19 6.96
CA THR A 192 -15.76 -45.73 7.36
C THR A 192 -14.87 -45.44 6.15
N GLN A 193 -14.92 -46.26 5.11
CA GLN A 193 -14.16 -46.01 3.87
C GLN A 193 -14.62 -44.74 3.16
N LEU A 194 -15.93 -44.49 3.06
CA LEU A 194 -16.46 -43.26 2.48
C LEU A 194 -16.02 -42.04 3.29
N ARG A 195 -16.18 -42.07 4.62
CA ARG A 195 -15.73 -40.99 5.51
C ARG A 195 -14.23 -40.71 5.37
N GLN A 196 -13.40 -41.73 5.21
CA GLN A 196 -11.97 -41.53 5.00
C GLN A 196 -11.67 -40.80 3.68
N LYS A 197 -12.40 -41.11 2.60
CA LYS A 197 -12.29 -40.36 1.34
C LYS A 197 -12.69 -38.90 1.51
N GLN A 198 -13.80 -38.65 2.20
CA GLN A 198 -14.30 -37.30 2.49
C GLN A 198 -13.30 -36.49 3.34
N ILE A 199 -12.70 -37.10 4.37
CA ILE A 199 -11.62 -36.48 5.18
C ILE A 199 -10.43 -36.11 4.31
N ASN A 200 -9.98 -37.02 3.43
CA ASN A 200 -8.85 -36.75 2.56
C ASN A 200 -9.14 -35.59 1.58
N GLU A 201 -10.36 -35.53 1.05
CA GLU A 201 -10.81 -34.42 0.19
C GLU A 201 -10.81 -33.08 0.95
N LEU A 202 -11.38 -33.04 2.16
CA LEU A 202 -11.40 -31.83 2.98
C LEU A 202 -9.99 -31.37 3.39
N ASN A 203 -9.10 -32.32 3.68
CA ASN A 203 -7.71 -32.01 3.97
C ASN A 203 -7.01 -31.38 2.75
N ALA A 204 -7.18 -31.97 1.56
CA ALA A 204 -6.63 -31.43 0.33
C ALA A 204 -7.19 -30.03 0.01
N LEU A 205 -8.50 -29.83 0.19
CA LEU A 205 -9.14 -28.53 0.03
C LEU A 205 -8.59 -27.51 1.02
N THR A 206 -8.45 -27.88 2.29
CA THR A 206 -7.89 -27.00 3.33
C THR A 206 -6.46 -26.60 3.00
N GLN A 207 -5.60 -27.53 2.57
CA GLN A 207 -4.24 -27.21 2.14
C GLN A 207 -4.21 -26.29 0.92
N ARG A 208 -5.14 -26.47 -0.04
CA ARG A 208 -5.29 -25.56 -1.18
C ARG A 208 -5.69 -24.15 -0.76
N ILE A 209 -6.63 -24.02 0.19
CA ILE A 209 -7.04 -22.72 0.74
C ILE A 209 -5.85 -22.04 1.43
N LEU A 210 -5.14 -22.76 2.32
CA LEU A 210 -4.00 -22.22 3.05
C LEU A 210 -2.87 -21.77 2.11
N SER A 211 -2.52 -22.58 1.11
CA SER A 211 -1.51 -22.21 0.10
C SER A 211 -1.96 -21.03 -0.75
N GLY A 212 -3.25 -20.95 -1.10
CA GLY A 212 -3.81 -19.78 -1.80
C GLY A 212 -3.73 -18.50 -0.97
N GLN A 213 -4.03 -18.56 0.32
CA GLN A 213 -3.88 -17.41 1.23
C GLN A 213 -2.43 -16.95 1.36
N GLU A 214 -1.49 -17.89 1.46
CA GLU A 214 -0.06 -17.57 1.53
C GLU A 214 0.43 -16.92 0.24
N GLU A 215 -0.01 -17.42 -0.92
CA GLU A 215 0.33 -16.80 -2.20
C GLU A 215 -0.23 -15.38 -2.31
N GLN A 216 -1.48 -15.12 -1.88
CA GLN A 216 -2.03 -13.76 -1.85
C GLN A 216 -1.21 -12.84 -0.94
N ARG A 217 -0.80 -13.30 0.25
CA ARG A 217 0.07 -12.53 1.17
C ARG A 217 1.41 -12.20 0.52
N LYS A 218 2.01 -13.18 -0.16
CA LYS A 218 3.28 -13.00 -0.87
C LYS A 218 3.15 -11.99 -2.01
N ILE A 219 2.11 -12.09 -2.82
CA ILE A 219 1.85 -11.13 -3.91
C ILE A 219 1.63 -9.72 -3.33
N ARG A 220 0.83 -9.58 -2.27
CA ARG A 220 0.64 -8.29 -1.58
C ARG A 220 1.97 -7.70 -1.11
N SER A 221 2.84 -8.52 -0.51
CA SER A 221 4.16 -8.07 -0.06
C SER A 221 5.02 -7.56 -1.21
N GLN A 222 5.04 -8.27 -2.35
CA GLN A 222 5.81 -7.88 -3.53
C GLN A 222 5.27 -6.61 -4.18
N GLU A 223 3.95 -6.46 -4.28
CA GLU A 223 3.35 -5.25 -4.83
C GLU A 223 3.55 -4.04 -3.91
N LEU A 224 3.49 -4.24 -2.59
CA LEU A 224 3.81 -3.20 -1.62
C LEU A 224 5.27 -2.73 -1.77
N GLU A 225 6.21 -3.66 -1.92
CA GLU A 225 7.62 -3.32 -2.15
C GLU A 225 7.79 -2.48 -3.43
N LYS A 226 7.11 -2.85 -4.53
CA LYS A 226 7.12 -2.06 -5.77
C LYS A 226 6.54 -0.67 -5.57
N LEU A 227 5.43 -0.54 -4.82
CA LEU A 227 4.80 0.75 -4.51
C LEU A 227 5.75 1.66 -3.71
N LEU A 228 6.41 1.10 -2.69
CA LEU A 228 7.40 1.84 -1.89
C LEU A 228 8.62 2.23 -2.72
N GLN A 229 9.09 1.35 -3.60
CA GLN A 229 10.21 1.65 -4.49
C GLN A 229 9.88 2.78 -5.47
N LYS A 230 8.66 2.78 -6.04
CA LYS A 230 8.16 3.88 -6.89
C LYS A 230 8.20 5.22 -6.14
N TYR A 231 7.69 5.25 -4.91
CA TYR A 231 7.73 6.45 -4.07
C TYR A 231 9.15 6.92 -3.77
N GLN A 232 10.05 6.01 -3.40
CA GLN A 232 11.46 6.34 -3.14
C GLN A 232 12.15 6.94 -4.38
N ASN A 233 11.85 6.41 -5.57
CA ASN A 233 12.41 6.92 -6.82
C ASN A 233 11.93 8.33 -7.12
N VAL A 234 10.61 8.57 -7.02
CA VAL A 234 10.00 9.89 -7.23
C VAL A 234 10.56 10.90 -6.24
N ARG A 235 10.72 10.53 -4.97
CA ARG A 235 11.34 11.39 -3.96
C ARG A 235 12.78 11.75 -4.27
N LYS A 236 13.61 10.76 -4.62
CA LYS A 236 15.02 10.99 -4.97
C LYS A 236 15.14 11.89 -6.20
N GLU A 237 14.26 11.70 -7.18
CA GLU A 237 14.20 12.55 -8.36
C GLU A 237 13.85 14.00 -7.99
N LEU A 238 12.80 14.21 -7.17
CA LEU A 238 12.45 15.54 -6.69
C LEU A 238 13.61 16.18 -5.92
N GLU A 239 14.23 15.46 -4.99
CA GLU A 239 15.37 15.95 -4.20
C GLU A 239 16.55 16.35 -5.11
N SER A 240 16.81 15.58 -6.17
CA SER A 240 17.83 15.90 -7.18
C SER A 240 17.48 17.17 -7.96
N GLN A 241 16.22 17.31 -8.42
CA GLN A 241 15.74 18.50 -9.13
C GLN A 241 15.86 19.75 -8.25
N GLN A 242 15.43 19.66 -6.99
CA GLN A 242 15.52 20.75 -6.00
C GLN A 242 16.97 21.16 -5.73
N THR A 243 17.87 20.18 -5.58
CA THR A 243 19.31 20.44 -5.39
C THR A 243 19.92 21.16 -6.60
N GLN A 244 19.55 20.74 -7.82
CA GLN A 244 19.98 21.40 -9.05
C GLN A 244 19.46 22.83 -9.15
N GLU A 245 18.21 23.07 -8.77
CA GLU A 245 17.61 24.40 -8.76
C GLU A 245 18.33 25.35 -7.80
N ILE A 246 18.59 24.92 -6.55
CA ILE A 246 19.37 25.70 -5.57
C ILE A 246 20.76 26.02 -6.13
N THR A 247 21.42 25.02 -6.72
CA THR A 247 22.75 25.20 -7.31
C THR A 247 22.73 26.22 -8.46
N ARG A 248 21.67 26.23 -9.29
CA ARG A 248 21.49 27.22 -10.37
C ARG A 248 21.22 28.61 -9.81
N LEU A 249 20.37 28.74 -8.80
CA LEU A 249 20.06 30.00 -8.13
C LEU A 249 21.33 30.63 -7.55
N ASP A 250 22.13 29.84 -6.81
CA ASP A 250 23.40 30.30 -6.24
C ASP A 250 24.41 30.73 -7.31
N LYS A 251 24.47 30.01 -8.44
CA LYS A 251 25.34 30.39 -9.58
C LYS A 251 24.90 31.70 -10.21
N THR A 252 23.59 31.92 -10.41
CA THR A 252 23.05 33.18 -10.92
C THR A 252 23.41 34.34 -10.00
N ASN A 253 23.25 34.15 -8.68
CA ASN A 253 23.54 35.20 -7.69
C ASN A 253 25.04 35.50 -7.59
N LYS A 254 25.91 34.48 -7.69
CA LYS A 254 27.37 34.66 -7.78
C LYS A 254 27.79 35.39 -9.07
N THR A 255 27.21 35.04 -10.20
CA THR A 255 27.54 35.65 -11.51
C THR A 255 27.14 37.13 -11.55
N GLN A 256 25.97 37.47 -11.01
CA GLN A 256 25.54 38.86 -10.84
C GLN A 256 26.47 39.65 -9.90
N SER A 257 27.01 39.01 -8.86
CA SER A 257 27.99 39.62 -7.96
C SER A 257 29.36 39.86 -8.63
N ILE A 258 29.86 38.89 -9.43
CA ILE A 258 31.14 38.98 -10.13
C ILE A 258 31.12 40.07 -11.22
N MET A 259 30.05 40.17 -12.03
CA MET A 259 29.92 41.25 -13.02
C MET A 259 29.97 42.65 -12.39
N GLN A 260 29.53 42.79 -11.14
CA GLN A 260 29.63 44.05 -10.38
C GLN A 260 31.06 44.35 -9.92
N GLN A 261 31.80 43.35 -9.44
CA GLN A 261 33.21 43.52 -9.06
C GLN A 261 34.06 43.91 -10.27
N SER A 262 33.86 43.28 -11.43
CA SER A 262 34.57 43.64 -12.66
C SER A 262 34.26 45.07 -13.14
N ARG A 263 32.99 45.51 -13.06
CA ARG A 263 32.60 46.89 -13.40
C ARG A 263 33.17 47.92 -12.41
N MET A 264 33.23 47.61 -11.11
CA MET A 264 33.85 48.49 -10.11
C MET A 264 35.38 48.58 -10.29
N ASN A 265 36.05 47.48 -10.64
CA ASN A 265 37.49 47.48 -10.88
C ASN A 265 37.88 48.24 -12.16
N GLN A 266 37.07 48.17 -13.23
CA GLN A 266 37.27 48.99 -14.44
C GLN A 266 37.12 50.50 -14.16
N SER A 267 36.11 50.88 -13.37
CA SER A 267 35.89 52.28 -12.97
C SER A 267 37.01 52.83 -12.07
N ARG A 268 37.62 51.95 -11.23
CA ARG A 268 38.78 52.29 -10.40
C ARG A 268 40.08 52.41 -11.20
N MET A 269 40.28 51.60 -12.26
CA MET A 269 41.43 51.76 -13.17
C MET A 269 41.35 53.05 -14.00
N GLN A 270 40.17 53.39 -14.54
CA GLN A 270 39.98 54.64 -15.31
C GLN A 270 40.24 55.90 -14.48
N SER A 271 39.83 55.89 -13.20
CA SER A 271 40.13 56.99 -12.27
C SER A 271 41.59 57.04 -11.80
N SER A 272 42.34 55.95 -11.93
CA SER A 272 43.79 55.94 -11.66
C SER A 272 44.57 56.47 -12.86
N GLN A 273 44.21 56.07 -14.09
CA GLN A 273 44.83 56.58 -15.33
C GLN A 273 44.63 58.10 -15.49
N ALA A 274 43.46 58.64 -15.14
CA ALA A 274 43.20 60.08 -15.16
C ALA A 274 44.00 60.89 -14.11
N LYS A 275 44.55 60.23 -13.08
CA LYS A 275 45.44 60.86 -12.08
C LYS A 275 46.89 60.85 -12.54
N ASP A 276 47.33 59.79 -13.22
CA ASP A 276 48.68 59.69 -13.77
C ASP A 276 48.89 60.64 -14.96
N GLU A 277 47.86 60.88 -15.80
CA GLU A 277 47.92 61.90 -16.86
C GLU A 277 48.03 63.34 -16.32
N ASN A 278 47.53 63.62 -15.11
CA ASN A 278 47.64 64.94 -14.48
C ASN A 278 48.99 65.16 -13.76
N GLN A 279 49.83 64.13 -13.61
CA GLN A 279 51.15 64.26 -12.99
C GLN A 279 52.26 64.64 -13.99
N TYR A 280 52.01 64.58 -15.29
CA TYR A 280 52.98 64.96 -16.34
C TYR A 280 52.78 66.39 -16.90
N ILE A 281 51.86 67.17 -16.33
CA ILE A 281 51.67 68.59 -16.69
C ILE A 281 52.05 69.46 -15.48
N ARG A 282 53.35 69.55 -15.17
CA ARG A 282 53.96 70.67 -14.44
C ARG A 282 55.41 70.85 -14.86
#